data_AF-A0A355V8S4-F1
#
_entry.id   AF-A0A355V8S4-F1
#
_cell.length_a   1.000
_cell.length_b   1.000
_cell.length_c   1.000
_cell.angle_alpha   90.00
_cell.angle_beta   90.00
_cell.angle_gamma   90.00
#
_symmetry.space_group_name_H-M   'P 1'
#
loop_
_entity.id
_entity.type
_entity.pdbx_description
1 polymer ?
#
loop_
_entity_poly.entity_id
_entity_poly.type
_entity_poly.pdbx_seq_one_letter_code
_entity_poly.pdbx_strand_id
1 'polypeptide(L)'
;AMYGLMPRINVRLELQHTEAIKRAVEAGLGIGCLSRITLQEAFRRGSLLPLYAPHRDWVRQFYFIIHKQKYRTAGIRNWLALCQEDGAGNFSHYGPDQ
;
A
#
# COMPACT_ATOMS: atom_id res chain seq x y z
N ALA A 1 -3.14 9.32 -4.53
CA ALA A 1 -2.86 8.43 -5.68
C ALA A 1 -3.93 8.46 -6.78
N MET A 2 -5.10 7.82 -6.59
CA MET A 2 -6.06 7.55 -7.68
C MET A 2 -7.11 8.65 -7.96
N TYR A 3 -7.06 9.75 -7.20
CA TYR A 3 -7.94 10.89 -7.42
C TYR A 3 -7.85 11.41 -8.87
N GLY A 4 -9.00 11.75 -9.46
CA GLY A 4 -9.11 12.26 -10.83
C GLY A 4 -8.98 11.23 -11.96
N LEU A 5 -8.77 9.94 -11.66
CA LEU A 5 -8.70 8.87 -12.68
C LEU A 5 -10.01 8.10 -12.85
N MET A 6 -10.84 8.03 -11.81
CA MET A 6 -12.02 7.14 -11.78
C MET A 6 -13.01 7.32 -12.94
N PRO A 7 -13.33 8.54 -13.42
CA PRO A 7 -14.26 8.70 -14.55
C PRO A 7 -13.73 8.16 -15.88
N ARG A 8 -12.42 7.91 -15.99
CA ARG A 8 -11.73 7.52 -17.23
C ARG A 8 -11.27 6.06 -17.24
N ILE A 9 -11.41 5.33 -16.14
CA ILE A 9 -10.98 3.94 -16.05
C ILE A 9 -12.15 3.03 -16.44
N ASN A 10 -11.96 2.24 -17.51
CA ASN A 10 -12.87 1.15 -17.83
C ASN A 10 -12.48 -0.10 -17.01
N VAL A 11 -13.19 -0.36 -15.93
CA VAL A 11 -12.92 -1.50 -15.04
C VAL A 11 -13.41 -2.79 -15.69
N ARG A 12 -12.48 -3.62 -16.18
CA ARG A 12 -12.79 -4.93 -16.78
C ARG A 12 -12.80 -6.08 -15.78
N LEU A 13 -12.10 -5.94 -14.66
CA LEU A 13 -11.92 -6.98 -13.66
C LEU A 13 -11.72 -6.34 -12.28
N GLU A 14 -12.41 -6.87 -11.28
CA GLU A 14 -12.22 -6.52 -9.88
C GLU A 14 -11.73 -7.76 -9.11
N LEU A 15 -10.66 -7.60 -8.34
CA LEU A 15 -10.05 -8.66 -7.56
C LEU A 15 -9.93 -8.19 -6.10
N GLN A 16 -10.48 -8.98 -5.17
CA GLN A 16 -10.55 -8.58 -3.75
C GLN A 16 -9.25 -8.85 -2.98
N HIS A 17 -8.40 -9.75 -3.46
CA HIS A 17 -7.20 -10.18 -2.75
C HIS A 17 -5.92 -9.64 -3.40
N THR A 18 -4.99 -9.17 -2.57
CA THR A 18 -3.69 -8.66 -3.03
C THR A 18 -2.93 -9.69 -3.86
N GLU A 19 -2.94 -10.97 -3.46
CA GLU A 19 -2.30 -12.04 -4.22
C GLU A 19 -2.97 -12.27 -5.58
N ALA A 20 -4.29 -12.14 -5.69
CA ALA A 20 -4.97 -12.28 -6.98
C ALA A 20 -4.55 -11.17 -7.95
N ILE A 21 -4.45 -9.92 -7.48
CA ILE A 21 -3.95 -8.79 -8.28
C ILE A 21 -2.51 -9.06 -8.73
N LYS A 22 -1.64 -9.49 -7.81
CA LYS A 22 -0.25 -9.82 -8.11
C LYS A 22 -0.14 -10.90 -9.18
N ARG A 23 -0.87 -12.02 -9.02
CA ARG A 23 -0.85 -13.14 -9.97
C ARG A 23 -1.42 -12.79 -11.33
N ALA A 24 -2.49 -11.98 -11.39
CA ALA A 24 -3.04 -11.50 -12.64
C ALA A 24 -2.02 -10.66 -13.42
N VAL A 25 -1.30 -9.75 -12.74
CA VAL A 25 -0.25 -8.93 -13.36
C VAL A 25 0.93 -9.80 -13.80
N GLU A 26 1.39 -10.73 -12.96
CA GLU A 26 2.46 -11.69 -13.32
C GLU A 26 2.09 -12.56 -14.54
N ALA A 27 0.80 -12.86 -14.72
CA ALA A 27 0.28 -13.59 -15.88
C ALA A 27 0.01 -12.71 -17.11
N GLY A 28 0.33 -11.41 -17.06
CA GLY A 28 0.22 -10.49 -18.20
C GLY A 28 -1.14 -9.84 -18.40
N LEU A 29 -2.04 -9.86 -17.41
CA LEU A 29 -3.38 -9.25 -17.54
C LEU A 29 -3.36 -7.70 -17.53
N GLY A 30 -2.24 -7.07 -17.21
CA GLY A 30 -2.09 -5.61 -17.26
C GLY A 30 -1.18 -5.06 -16.17
N ILE A 31 -1.57 -3.92 -15.58
CA ILE A 31 -0.83 -3.23 -14.52
C ILE A 31 -1.64 -3.19 -13.23
N GLY A 32 -0.96 -3.22 -12.08
CA GLY A 32 -1.58 -3.19 -10.76
C GLY A 32 -1.03 -2.07 -9.87
N CYS A 33 -1.80 -1.67 -8.85
CA CYS A 33 -1.38 -0.70 -7.84
C CYS A 33 -1.54 -1.31 -6.45
N LEU A 34 -0.43 -1.77 -5.86
CA LEU A 34 -0.39 -2.42 -4.55
C LEU A 34 0.59 -1.70 -3.60
N SER A 35 0.64 -2.14 -2.34
CA SER A 35 1.68 -1.69 -1.42
C SER A 35 3.05 -2.20 -1.87
N ARG A 36 4.08 -1.35 -1.79
CA ARG A 36 5.46 -1.74 -2.07
C ARG A 36 5.90 -2.90 -1.18
N ILE A 37 5.46 -2.92 0.08
CA ILE A 37 5.77 -3.98 1.05
C ILE A 37 5.30 -5.34 0.51
N THR A 38 4.12 -5.42 -0.12
CA THR A 38 3.61 -6.68 -0.66
C THR A 38 4.31 -7.13 -1.94
N LEU A 39 4.94 -6.21 -2.66
CA LEU A 39 5.62 -6.49 -3.93
C LEU A 39 7.13 -6.73 -3.79
N GLN A 40 7.71 -6.52 -2.60
CA GLN A 40 9.16 -6.60 -2.37
C GLN A 40 9.78 -7.90 -2.89
N GLU A 41 9.13 -9.05 -2.64
CA GLU A 41 9.62 -10.34 -3.11
C GLU A 41 9.46 -10.52 -4.62
N ALA A 42 8.38 -10.00 -5.21
CA ALA A 42 8.15 -10.07 -6.65
C ALA A 42 9.21 -9.26 -7.42
N PHE A 43 9.54 -8.07 -6.89
CA PHE A 43 10.61 -7.23 -7.41
C PHE A 43 11.97 -7.91 -7.25
N ARG A 44 12.26 -8.49 -6.09
CA ARG A 44 13.50 -9.24 -5.84
C ARG A 44 13.70 -10.40 -6.81
N ARG A 45 12.62 -11.10 -7.17
CA ARG A 45 12.63 -12.21 -8.13
C ARG A 45 12.59 -11.76 -9.60
N GLY A 46 12.37 -10.47 -9.86
CA GLY A 46 12.16 -9.94 -11.20
C GLY A 46 10.87 -10.41 -11.87
N SER A 47 9.91 -10.99 -11.13
CA SER A 47 8.61 -11.41 -11.68
C SER A 47 7.69 -10.23 -11.98
N LEU A 48 7.94 -9.09 -11.32
CA LEU A 48 7.24 -7.83 -11.54
C LEU A 48 8.24 -6.68 -11.62
N LEU A 49 7.90 -5.65 -12.40
CA LEU A 49 8.66 -4.41 -12.51
C LEU A 49 7.85 -3.25 -11.90
N PRO A 50 8.44 -2.37 -11.08
CA PRO A 50 7.77 -1.18 -10.58
C PRO A 50 7.51 -0.17 -11.72
N LEU A 51 6.34 0.48 -11.68
CA LEU A 51 6.00 1.59 -12.56
C LEU A 51 6.00 2.92 -11.79
N TYR A 52 6.56 3.96 -12.42
CA TYR A 52 6.75 5.27 -11.81
C TYR A 52 5.84 6.34 -12.42
N ALA A 53 5.20 7.12 -11.55
CA ALA A 53 4.34 8.25 -11.87
C ALA A 53 4.63 9.40 -10.90
N PRO A 54 5.74 10.16 -11.11
CA PRO A 54 6.26 11.13 -10.15
C PRO A 54 5.33 12.34 -9.93
N HIS A 55 4.41 12.58 -10.86
CA HIS A 55 3.42 13.67 -10.78
C HIS A 55 2.23 13.36 -9.85
N ARG A 56 2.30 12.26 -9.06
CA ARG A 56 1.24 11.84 -8.13
C ARG A 56 1.82 11.49 -6.77
N ASP A 57 1.03 11.77 -5.75
CA ASP A 57 1.31 11.32 -4.39
C ASP A 57 0.79 9.89 -4.17
N TRP A 58 1.72 9.00 -3.83
CA TRP A 58 1.48 7.57 -3.57
C TRP A 58 1.58 7.21 -2.09
N VAL A 59 1.69 8.21 -1.21
CA VAL A 59 1.69 8.01 0.24
C VAL A 59 0.28 7.64 0.71
N ARG A 60 0.21 6.63 1.58
CA ARG A 60 -1.01 6.22 2.28
C ARG A 60 -0.81 6.50 3.77
N GLN A 61 -1.74 7.24 4.35
CA GLN A 61 -1.77 7.51 5.78
C GLN A 61 -2.50 6.36 6.48
N PHE A 62 -1.89 5.81 7.53
CA PHE A 62 -2.54 4.87 8.44
C PHE A 62 -3.01 5.62 9.68
N TYR A 63 -4.21 5.29 10.15
CA TYR A 63 -4.83 5.95 11.30
C TYR A 63 -5.13 4.93 12.38
N PHE A 64 -4.83 5.29 13.63
CA PHE A 64 -5.36 4.58 14.79
C PHE A 64 -6.75 5.13 15.11
N ILE A 65 -7.78 4.29 14.98
CA ILE A 65 -9.17 4.67 15.24
C ILE A 65 -9.64 4.00 16.52
N ILE A 66 -10.12 4.81 17.47
CA ILE A 66 -10.66 4.35 18.76
C ILE A 66 -12.00 5.06 19.00
N HIS A 67 -13.02 4.32 19.45
CA HIS A 67 -14.30 4.92 19.80
C HIS A 67 -14.14 5.92 20.94
N LYS A 68 -14.79 7.09 20.84
CA LYS A 68 -14.61 8.22 21.77
C LYS A 68 -14.88 7.89 23.24
N GLN A 69 -15.74 6.90 23.52
CA GLN A 69 -16.08 6.46 24.88
C GLN A 69 -15.29 5.22 25.34
N LYS A 70 -14.39 4.67 24.51
CA LYS A 70 -13.61 3.50 24.87
C LYS A 70 -12.51 3.89 25.84
N TYR A 71 -12.53 3.33 27.04
CA TYR A 71 -11.47 3.53 28.02
C TYR A 71 -10.13 3.01 27.49
N ARG A 72 -9.10 3.85 27.52
CA ARG A 72 -7.74 3.51 27.04
C ARG A 72 -7.00 2.81 28.17
N THR A 73 -7.12 1.49 28.23
CA THR A 73 -6.38 0.67 29.20
C THR A 73 -4.86 0.80 29.02
N ALA A 74 -4.09 0.38 30.03
CA ALA A 74 -2.63 0.34 29.93
C ALA A 74 -2.17 -0.48 28.71
N GLY A 75 -2.81 -1.62 28.44
CA GLY A 75 -2.51 -2.44 27.26
C GLY A 75 -2.72 -1.70 25.93
N ILE A 76 -3.82 -0.95 25.79
CA ILE A 76 -4.07 -0.14 24.57
C ILE A 76 -2.99 0.94 24.42
N ARG A 77 -2.62 1.62 25.51
CA ARG A 77 -1.59 2.67 25.45
C ARG A 77 -0.23 2.10 25.06
N ASN A 78 0.17 0.99 25.67
CA ASN A 78 1.45 0.35 25.39
C ASN A 78 1.49 -0.20 23.96
N TRP A 79 0.42 -0.81 23.48
CA TRP A 79 0.35 -1.28 22.09
C TRP A 79 0.45 -0.14 21.08
N LEU A 80 -0.24 0.97 21.31
CA LEU A 80 -0.12 2.15 20.44
C LEU A 80 1.30 2.73 20.46
N ALA A 81 1.96 2.77 21.62
CA ALA A 81 3.34 3.22 21.73
C ALA A 81 4.28 2.34 20.90
N LEU A 82 4.16 1.01 21.03
CA LEU A 82 4.93 0.05 20.21
C LEU A 82 4.72 0.26 18.71
N CYS A 83 3.46 0.45 18.27
CA CYS A 83 3.21 0.70 16.84
C CYS A 83 3.78 2.04 16.34
N GLN A 84 3.99 3.02 17.23
CA GLN A 84 4.56 4.33 16.88
C GLN A 84 6.10 4.31 16.87
N GLU A 85 6.71 3.45 17.67
CA GLU A 85 8.17 3.23 17.66
C GLU A 85 8.65 2.73 16.28
N ASP A 86 7.93 1.77 15.68
CA ASP A 86 8.27 1.22 14.36
C ASP A 86 7.73 2.06 13.19
N GLY A 87 6.66 2.81 13.41
CA GLY A 87 6.00 3.65 12.39
C GLY A 87 6.78 4.90 11.98
N ALA A 88 7.86 5.24 12.70
CA ALA A 88 8.79 6.32 12.36
C ALA A 88 9.89 5.88 11.38
N GLY A 89 9.82 4.66 10.83
CA GLY A 89 10.71 4.23 9.75
C GLY A 89 10.54 5.13 8.53
N ASN A 90 11.64 5.62 7.97
CA ASN A 90 11.71 6.32 6.69
C ASN A 90 10.90 5.55 5.63
N PHE A 91 9.63 5.92 5.43
CA PHE A 91 8.83 5.37 4.35
C PHE A 91 9.53 5.77 3.07
N SER A 92 10.11 4.78 2.38
CA SER A 92 10.89 4.95 1.17
C SER A 92 10.14 5.90 0.24
N HIS A 93 10.80 6.98 -0.17
CA HIS A 93 10.24 7.91 -1.14
C HIS A 93 9.75 7.10 -2.36
N TYR A 94 8.51 7.36 -2.79
CA TYR A 94 8.04 6.82 -4.05
C TYR A 94 8.93 7.36 -5.16
N GLY A 95 9.70 6.48 -5.77
CA GLY A 95 10.65 6.80 -6.83
C GLY A 95 11.47 5.57 -7.18
N PRO A 96 12.25 5.62 -8.26
CA PRO A 96 13.31 4.65 -8.45
C PRO A 96 14.19 4.70 -7.21
N ASP A 97 14.39 3.53 -6.61
CA ASP A 97 15.56 3.32 -5.77
C ASP A 97 16.76 3.77 -6.63
N GLN A 98 17.64 4.63 -6.10
CA GLN A 98 18.92 4.94 -6.77
C GLN A 98 19.68 3.65 -7.05
#